data_AF-A0A9P8BI22-F1
#
_entry.id   AF-A0A9P8BI22-F1
#
_cell.length_a   1.000
_cell.length_b   1.000
_cell.length_c   1.000
_cell.angle_alpha   90.00
_cell.angle_beta   90.00
_cell.angle_gamma   90.00
#
_symmetry.space_group_name_H-M   'P 1'
#
loop_
_entity.id
_entity.type
_entity.pdbx_description
1 polymer ?
#
loop_
_entity_poly.entity_id
_entity_poly.type
_entity_poly.pdbx_seq_one_letter_code
_entity_poly.pdbx_strand_id
1 'polypeptide(L)'
;MVRFKCRWFLVEFLPYEEPGSKTSVDDRPPLTTNDIRDEIRGSVIQNFGEHGWGSVGDSLNVKYYSPTTNICIIRVAREPYRIAWGGITFVTAIKKQRCIPHVEHVSGTLKKVQLAAIQYNRVLVARLQARSESGERRKQELEEYLEQADKEIDSIDT
;
A
#
# COMPACT_ATOMS: atom_id res chain seq x y z
N MET A 1 -4.16 32.26 7.93
CA MET A 1 -4.63 31.22 6.99
C MET A 1 -4.34 29.85 7.59
N VAL A 2 -5.38 29.07 7.92
CA VAL A 2 -5.22 27.75 8.56
C VAL A 2 -5.37 26.69 7.47
N ARG A 3 -4.40 25.76 7.36
CA ARG A 3 -4.43 24.66 6.39
C ARG A 3 -4.62 23.33 7.11
N PHE A 4 -5.40 22.43 6.51
CA PHE A 4 -5.51 21.06 6.99
C PHE A 4 -4.17 20.33 6.80
N LYS A 5 -3.66 19.70 7.87
CA LYS A 5 -2.37 18.99 7.85
C LYS A 5 -2.63 17.49 7.69
N CYS A 6 -1.98 16.88 6.71
CA CYS A 6 -2.09 15.44 6.43
C CYS A 6 -0.79 14.70 6.75
N ARG A 7 -0.90 13.38 6.85
CA ARG A 7 0.18 12.39 6.83
C ARG A 7 -0.04 11.44 5.67
N TRP A 8 1.05 10.99 5.10
CA TRP A 8 1.10 10.07 3.97
C TRP A 8 1.87 8.84 4.39
N PHE A 9 1.27 7.66 4.18
CA PHE A 9 1.89 6.38 4.44
C PHE A 9 2.25 5.71 3.12
N LEU A 10 3.46 5.17 3.07
CA LEU A 10 3.88 4.18 2.10
C LEU A 10 3.80 2.81 2.76
N VAL A 11 2.97 1.93 2.22
CA VAL A 11 2.72 0.60 2.78
C VAL A 11 2.92 -0.44 1.70
N GLU A 12 3.64 -1.50 2.02
CA GLU A 12 3.74 -2.72 1.21
C GLU A 12 2.87 -3.80 1.85
N PHE A 13 2.00 -4.45 1.07
CA PHE A 13 1.25 -5.61 1.54
C PHE A 13 1.97 -6.89 1.12
N LEU A 14 2.65 -7.53 2.06
CA LEU A 14 3.38 -8.76 1.81
C LEU A 14 2.40 -9.94 1.77
N PRO A 15 2.26 -10.67 0.65
CA PRO A 15 1.42 -11.86 0.61
C PRO A 15 1.98 -12.91 1.56
N TYR A 16 1.11 -13.46 2.41
CA TYR A 16 1.46 -14.57 3.29
C TYR A 16 0.69 -15.82 2.85
N GLU A 17 1.43 -16.89 2.54
CA GLU A 17 0.85 -18.19 2.24
C GLU A 17 1.03 -19.08 3.47
N GLU A 18 -0.08 -19.58 4.02
CA GLU A 18 -0.03 -20.55 5.09
C GLU A 18 0.60 -21.85 4.57
N PRO A 19 1.57 -22.45 5.29
CA PRO A 19 2.22 -23.68 4.88
C PRO A 19 1.19 -24.82 4.80
N GLY A 20 0.69 -25.11 3.59
CA GLY A 20 -0.33 -26.11 3.32
C GLY A 20 -1.51 -25.63 2.46
N SER A 21 -1.74 -24.32 2.36
CA SER A 21 -2.78 -23.75 1.48
C SER A 21 -2.25 -23.59 0.07
N LYS A 22 -2.62 -24.49 -0.86
CA LYS A 22 -2.32 -24.35 -2.29
C LYS A 22 -3.31 -23.38 -2.95
N THR A 23 -3.26 -22.11 -2.57
CA THR A 23 -3.97 -21.08 -3.35
C THR A 23 -3.06 -20.71 -4.53
N SER A 24 -3.42 -21.17 -5.73
CA SER A 24 -2.74 -20.77 -6.97
C SER A 24 -2.67 -19.24 -7.04
N VAL A 25 -1.55 -18.71 -7.53
CA VAL A 25 -1.36 -17.27 -7.75
C VAL A 25 -2.46 -16.70 -8.67
N ASP A 26 -3.00 -17.53 -9.55
CA ASP A 26 -4.02 -17.20 -10.54
C ASP A 26 -5.46 -17.05 -10.00
N ASP A 27 -5.76 -17.54 -8.78
CA ASP A 27 -7.10 -17.41 -8.17
C ASP A 27 -7.26 -16.13 -7.33
N ARG A 28 -6.25 -15.26 -7.31
CA ARG A 28 -6.29 -14.02 -6.52
C ARG A 28 -7.14 -12.98 -7.25
N PRO A 29 -8.28 -12.54 -6.67
CA PRO A 29 -9.06 -11.48 -7.29
C PRO A 29 -8.22 -10.19 -7.35
N PRO A 30 -8.36 -9.39 -8.42
CA PRO A 30 -7.65 -8.12 -8.52
C PRO A 30 -8.06 -7.23 -7.35
N LEU A 31 -7.07 -6.82 -6.56
CA LEU A 31 -7.28 -5.91 -5.44
C LEU A 31 -7.47 -4.50 -5.97
N THR A 32 -8.57 -3.87 -5.57
CA THR A 32 -8.87 -2.48 -5.90
C THR A 32 -8.54 -1.59 -4.69
N THR A 33 -8.21 -0.33 -4.96
CA THR A 33 -8.02 0.74 -3.96
C THR A 33 -9.13 0.80 -2.91
N ASN A 34 -10.39 0.63 -3.32
CA ASN A 34 -11.55 0.64 -2.42
C ASN A 34 -11.54 -0.55 -1.45
N ASP A 35 -11.07 -1.71 -1.90
CA ASP A 35 -11.05 -2.93 -1.10
C ASP A 35 -10.07 -2.81 0.05
N ILE A 36 -8.90 -2.23 -0.24
CA ILE A 36 -7.88 -1.91 0.76
C ILE A 36 -8.44 -0.92 1.78
N ARG A 37 -9.17 0.11 1.31
CA ARG A 37 -9.81 1.11 2.17
C ARG A 37 -10.85 0.47 3.11
N ASP A 38 -11.71 -0.39 2.57
CA ASP A 38 -12.78 -1.03 3.31
C ASP A 38 -12.24 -2.04 4.33
N GLU A 39 -11.15 -2.74 4.00
CA GLU A 39 -10.48 -3.63 4.93
C GLU A 39 -9.80 -2.86 6.08
N ILE A 40 -9.11 -1.76 5.77
CA ILE A 40 -8.53 -0.88 6.81
C ILE A 40 -9.65 -0.31 7.69
N ARG A 41 -10.79 0.06 7.11
CA ARG A 41 -11.96 0.49 7.88
C ARG A 41 -12.43 -0.60 8.84
N GLY A 42 -12.60 -1.84 8.36
CA GLY A 42 -12.99 -2.97 9.19
C GLY A 42 -12.03 -3.19 10.35
N SER A 43 -10.73 -3.17 10.07
CA SER A 43 -9.66 -3.29 11.08
C SER A 43 -9.70 -2.17 12.12
N VAL A 44 -9.91 -0.91 11.70
CA VAL A 44 -10.02 0.22 12.62
C VAL A 44 -11.24 0.09 13.53
N ILE A 45 -12.40 -0.27 12.98
CA ILE A 45 -13.63 -0.45 13.76
C ILE A 45 -13.48 -1.60 14.76
N GLN A 46 -12.88 -2.72 14.34
CA GLN A 46 -12.68 -3.88 15.21
C GLN A 46 -11.76 -3.57 16.40
N ASN A 47 -10.71 -2.78 16.21
CA ASN A 47 -9.68 -2.54 17.24
C ASN A 47 -9.91 -1.25 18.05
N PHE A 48 -10.44 -0.19 17.44
CA PHE A 48 -10.60 1.13 18.05
C PHE A 48 -12.07 1.57 18.19
N GLY A 49 -13.01 0.75 17.71
CA GLY A 49 -14.44 1.04 17.73
C GLY A 49 -14.87 2.11 16.74
N GLU A 50 -16.17 2.44 16.79
CA GLU A 50 -16.79 3.46 15.93
C GLU A 50 -16.21 4.87 16.17
N HIS A 51 -15.76 5.16 17.39
CA HIS A 51 -15.11 6.43 17.71
C HIS A 51 -13.76 6.60 16.97
N GLY A 52 -12.95 5.55 16.92
CA GLY A 52 -11.70 5.54 16.18
C GLY A 52 -11.94 5.73 14.68
N TRP A 53 -12.94 5.04 14.14
CA TRP A 53 -13.34 5.21 12.75
C TRP A 53 -13.90 6.61 12.46
N GLY A 54 -14.75 7.16 13.31
CA GLY A 54 -15.31 8.51 13.14
C GLY A 54 -14.23 9.61 13.08
N SER A 55 -13.11 9.40 13.77
CA SER A 55 -11.97 10.32 13.75
C SER A 55 -11.12 10.19 12.48
N VAL A 56 -10.92 8.96 11.99
CA VAL A 56 -10.03 8.67 10.85
C VAL A 56 -10.75 8.76 9.50
N GLY A 57 -12.01 8.35 9.45
CA GLY A 57 -12.72 7.92 8.24
C GLY A 57 -12.89 9.00 7.18
N ASP A 58 -13.10 10.25 7.58
CA ASP A 58 -13.21 11.38 6.64
C ASP A 58 -11.87 11.68 5.95
N SER A 59 -10.77 11.40 6.63
CA SER A 59 -9.43 11.75 6.16
C SER A 59 -8.69 10.62 5.46
N LEU A 60 -9.14 9.36 5.65
CA LEU A 60 -8.49 8.17 5.16
C LEU A 60 -8.83 7.93 3.69
N ASN A 61 -7.84 8.10 2.82
CA ASN A 61 -8.00 7.91 1.39
C ASN A 61 -6.79 7.16 0.83
N VAL A 62 -7.05 6.06 0.13
CA VAL A 62 -6.03 5.31 -0.58
C VAL A 62 -5.91 5.92 -1.97
N LYS A 63 -4.75 6.53 -2.28
CA LYS A 63 -4.54 7.28 -3.52
C LYS A 63 -3.91 6.45 -4.63
N TYR A 64 -3.12 5.46 -4.26
CA TYR A 64 -2.41 4.61 -5.20
C TYR A 64 -2.25 3.21 -4.64
N TYR A 65 -2.36 2.23 -5.52
CA TYR A 65 -2.04 0.84 -5.27
C TYR A 65 -1.48 0.22 -6.54
N SER A 66 -0.33 -0.44 -6.43
CA SER A 66 0.22 -1.27 -7.51
C SER A 66 -0.03 -2.75 -7.21
N PRO A 67 -0.76 -3.48 -8.06
CA PRO A 67 -0.93 -4.92 -7.93
C PRO A 67 0.38 -5.71 -8.10
N THR A 68 1.32 -5.18 -8.88
CA THR A 68 2.58 -5.88 -9.20
C THR A 68 3.53 -5.91 -8.01
N THR A 69 3.68 -4.77 -7.33
CA THR A 69 4.62 -4.64 -6.20
C THR A 69 3.93 -4.58 -4.84
N ASN A 70 2.59 -4.64 -4.81
CA ASN A 70 1.76 -4.53 -3.61
C ASN A 70 2.01 -3.28 -2.75
N ILE A 71 2.57 -2.24 -3.37
CA ILE A 71 2.83 -0.95 -2.74
C ILE A 71 1.55 -0.11 -2.80
N CYS A 72 1.29 0.62 -1.73
CA CYS A 72 0.12 1.45 -1.54
C CYS A 72 0.50 2.80 -0.93
N ILE A 73 -0.14 3.89 -1.39
CA ILE A 73 -0.01 5.22 -0.80
C ILE A 73 -1.34 5.63 -0.18
N ILE A 74 -1.30 5.92 1.12
CA ILE A 74 -2.48 6.24 1.92
C ILE A 74 -2.34 7.63 2.53
N ARG A 75 -3.38 8.46 2.37
CA ARG A 75 -3.51 9.78 3.00
C ARG A 75 -4.37 9.66 4.25
N VAL A 76 -3.95 10.32 5.32
CA VAL A 76 -4.69 10.43 6.59
C VAL A 76 -4.51 11.83 7.20
N ALA A 77 -5.44 12.29 8.04
CA ALA A 77 -5.28 13.48 8.86
C ALA A 77 -4.07 13.39 9.81
N ARG A 78 -3.48 14.52 10.17
CA ARG A 78 -2.34 14.57 11.08
C ARG A 78 -2.66 14.13 12.51
N GLU A 79 -3.86 14.39 13.01
CA GLU A 79 -4.22 14.09 14.40
C GLU A 79 -4.41 12.59 14.65
N PRO A 80 -5.33 11.89 13.94
CA PRO A 80 -5.61 10.48 14.19
C PRO A 80 -4.67 9.53 13.41
N TYR A 81 -3.51 10.00 12.94
CA TYR A 81 -2.60 9.18 12.12
C TYR A 81 -2.14 7.89 12.81
N ARG A 82 -2.05 7.89 14.16
CA ARG A 82 -1.68 6.70 14.95
C ARG A 82 -2.76 5.63 14.95
N ILE A 83 -4.03 6.04 14.98
CA ILE A 83 -5.17 5.11 14.91
C ILE A 83 -5.19 4.46 13.53
N ALA A 84 -5.00 5.25 12.47
CA ALA A 84 -4.90 4.72 11.12
C ALA A 84 -3.69 3.79 10.95
N TRP A 85 -2.52 4.15 11.49
CA TRP A 85 -1.35 3.28 11.48
C TRP A 85 -1.62 1.95 12.20
N GLY A 86 -2.19 2.00 13.41
CA GLY A 86 -2.60 0.80 14.14
C GLY A 86 -3.59 -0.06 13.34
N GLY A 87 -4.59 0.58 12.73
CA GLY A 87 -5.55 -0.10 11.85
C GLY A 87 -4.88 -0.79 10.67
N ILE A 88 -3.93 -0.13 10.02
CA ILE A 88 -3.15 -0.72 8.92
C ILE A 88 -2.37 -1.93 9.43
N THR A 89 -1.67 -1.83 10.57
CA THR A 89 -0.85 -2.94 11.09
C THR A 89 -1.64 -4.18 11.50
N PHE A 90 -2.93 -4.01 11.84
CA PHE A 90 -3.80 -5.12 12.22
C PHE A 90 -4.56 -5.75 11.05
N VAL A 91 -4.39 -5.25 9.82
CA VAL A 91 -4.96 -5.92 8.64
C VAL A 91 -4.26 -7.27 8.47
N THR A 92 -5.04 -8.36 8.45
CA THR A 92 -4.52 -9.74 8.31
C THR A 92 -4.85 -10.37 6.97
N ALA A 93 -5.90 -9.92 6.30
CA ALA A 93 -6.29 -10.37 4.98
C ALA A 93 -7.03 -9.26 4.24
N ILE A 94 -6.92 -9.24 2.91
CA ILE A 94 -7.70 -8.37 2.03
C ILE A 94 -8.39 -9.27 1.01
N LYS A 95 -9.73 -9.24 0.93
CA LYS A 95 -10.53 -9.98 -0.07
C LYS A 95 -10.09 -11.44 -0.31
N LYS A 96 -9.81 -12.18 0.78
CA LYS A 96 -9.36 -13.60 0.84
C LYS A 96 -7.85 -13.84 0.67
N GLN A 97 -7.05 -12.82 0.41
CA GLN A 97 -5.60 -12.94 0.41
C GLN A 97 -5.06 -12.55 1.79
N ARG A 98 -4.40 -13.50 2.48
CA ARG A 98 -3.66 -13.21 3.71
C ARG A 98 -2.48 -12.29 3.38
N CYS A 99 -2.33 -11.23 4.13
CA CYS A 99 -1.25 -10.26 3.92
C CYS A 99 -0.69 -9.75 5.24
N ILE A 100 0.61 -9.45 5.23
CA ILE A 100 1.29 -8.77 6.32
C ILE A 100 1.56 -7.34 5.86
N PRO A 101 0.91 -6.33 6.47
CA PRO A 101 1.12 -4.94 6.14
C PRO A 101 2.47 -4.47 6.69
N HIS A 102 3.34 -3.99 5.81
CA HIS A 102 4.63 -3.41 6.15
C HIS A 102 4.61 -1.91 5.86
N VAL A 103 4.68 -1.08 6.90
CA VAL A 103 4.70 0.39 6.76
C VAL A 103 6.14 0.84 6.60
N GLU A 104 6.56 1.13 5.38
CA GLU A 104 7.93 1.50 5.03
C GLU A 104 8.23 2.97 5.40
N HIS A 105 7.33 3.90 5.04
CA HIS A 105 7.60 5.33 5.18
C HIS A 105 6.38 6.14 5.59
N VAL A 106 6.60 7.16 6.42
CA VAL A 106 5.57 8.14 6.83
C VAL A 106 6.07 9.55 6.60
N SER A 107 5.33 10.32 5.80
CA SER A 107 5.68 11.70 5.43
C SER A 107 4.55 12.69 5.74
N GLY A 108 4.88 13.97 5.82
CA GLY A 108 3.91 15.08 5.85
C GLY A 108 3.55 15.64 4.48
N THR A 109 4.32 15.33 3.44
CA THR A 109 4.11 15.84 2.07
C THR A 109 4.04 14.71 1.06
N LEU A 110 3.18 14.89 0.06
CA LEU A 110 2.97 13.94 -1.03
C LEU A 110 4.27 13.70 -1.82
N LYS A 111 4.98 14.77 -2.19
CA LYS A 111 6.21 14.63 -2.97
C LYS A 111 7.30 13.79 -2.29
N LYS A 112 7.40 13.86 -0.96
CA LYS A 112 8.36 13.03 -0.21
C LYS A 112 7.95 11.56 -0.19
N VAL A 113 6.65 11.25 -0.07
CA VAL A 113 6.19 9.85 -0.14
C VAL A 113 6.29 9.29 -1.55
N GLN A 114 6.07 10.10 -2.59
CA GLN A 114 6.26 9.73 -3.99
C GLN A 114 7.72 9.35 -4.27
N LEU A 115 8.67 10.20 -3.86
CA LEU A 115 10.10 9.91 -4.00
C LEU A 115 10.50 8.64 -3.24
N ALA A 116 9.98 8.45 -2.02
CA ALA A 116 10.20 7.23 -1.25
C ALA A 116 9.59 6.00 -1.94
N ALA A 117 8.40 6.13 -2.53
CA ALA A 117 7.73 5.06 -3.26
C ALA A 117 8.52 4.64 -4.50
N ILE A 118 9.01 5.59 -5.29
CA ILE A 118 9.85 5.34 -6.47
C ILE A 118 11.14 4.62 -6.06
N GLN A 119 11.83 5.13 -5.04
CA GLN A 119 13.06 4.50 -4.55
C GLN A 119 12.80 3.08 -4.04
N TYR A 120 11.71 2.89 -3.29
CA TYR A 120 11.34 1.59 -2.74
C TYR A 120 10.92 0.59 -3.83
N ASN A 121 10.15 1.04 -4.81
CA ASN A 121 9.70 0.22 -5.94
C ASN A 121 10.88 -0.35 -6.72
N ARG A 122 11.93 0.45 -6.96
CA ARG A 122 13.18 -0.01 -7.59
C ARG A 122 13.89 -1.08 -6.77
N VAL A 123 13.99 -0.90 -5.45
CA VAL A 123 14.59 -1.90 -4.54
C VAL A 123 13.78 -3.21 -4.54
N LEU A 124 12.45 -3.11 -4.54
CA LEU A 124 11.54 -4.26 -4.53
C LEU A 124 11.65 -5.04 -5.84
N VAL A 125 11.61 -4.36 -6.99
CA VAL A 125 11.80 -5.00 -8.29
C VAL A 125 13.18 -5.66 -8.40
N ALA A 126 14.25 -4.99 -7.94
CA ALA A 126 15.59 -5.59 -7.90
C ALA A 126 15.64 -6.85 -7.02
N ARG A 127 14.94 -6.86 -5.87
CA ARG A 127 14.83 -8.05 -5.00
C ARG A 127 14.07 -9.19 -5.67
N LEU A 128 12.99 -8.88 -6.39
CA LEU A 128 12.25 -9.88 -7.17
C LEU A 128 13.09 -10.47 -8.30
N GLN A 129 13.86 -9.63 -9.01
CA GLN A 129 14.81 -10.05 -10.03
C GLN A 129 15.92 -10.93 -9.47
N ALA A 130 16.45 -10.65 -8.28
CA ALA A 130 17.48 -11.48 -7.67
C ALA A 130 16.96 -12.89 -7.30
N ARG A 131 15.65 -13.02 -7.02
CA ARG A 131 15.02 -14.29 -6.63
C ARG A 131 14.57 -15.13 -7.82
N SER A 132 14.38 -14.52 -8.99
CA SER A 132 13.96 -15.16 -10.23
C SER A 132 15.14 -15.13 -11.20
N GLU A 133 15.68 -16.26 -11.64
CA GLU A 133 16.71 -16.31 -12.69
C GLU A 133 16.14 -15.74 -14.00
N SER A 134 16.25 -14.42 -14.18
CA SER A 134 15.47 -13.67 -15.16
C SER A 134 16.32 -13.35 -16.39
N GLY A 135 15.91 -13.86 -17.56
CA GLY A 135 16.50 -13.56 -18.86
C GLY A 135 16.32 -12.10 -19.30
N GLU A 136 17.10 -11.66 -20.30
CA GLU A 136 17.20 -10.26 -20.75
C GLU A 136 15.85 -9.62 -21.14
N ARG A 137 14.93 -10.37 -21.75
CA ARG A 137 13.57 -9.87 -22.10
C ARG A 137 12.75 -9.45 -20.88
N ARG A 138 12.84 -10.20 -19.79
CA ARG A 138 12.14 -9.89 -18.52
C ARG A 138 12.65 -8.58 -17.91
N LYS A 139 13.94 -8.28 -18.11
CA LYS A 139 14.53 -7.02 -17.63
C LYS A 139 13.95 -5.82 -18.36
N GLN A 140 13.81 -5.90 -19.68
CA GLN A 140 13.19 -4.86 -20.50
C GLN A 140 11.73 -4.60 -20.08
N GLU A 141 10.93 -5.65 -19.91
CA GLU A 141 9.55 -5.54 -19.42
C GLU A 141 9.46 -4.86 -18.04
N LEU A 142 10.40 -5.18 -17.14
CA LEU A 142 10.43 -4.60 -15.79
C LEU A 142 10.89 -3.14 -15.80
N GLU A 143 11.79 -2.76 -16.70
CA GLU A 143 12.20 -1.36 -16.91
C GLU A 143 11.04 -0.52 -17.44
N GLU A 144 10.33 -1.00 -18.48
CA GLU A 144 9.12 -0.35 -19.00
C GLU A 144 8.04 -0.19 -17.90
N TYR A 145 7.85 -1.24 -17.09
CA TYR A 145 6.94 -1.20 -15.95
C TYR A 145 7.38 -0.15 -14.90
N LEU A 146 8.67 -0.05 -14.59
CA LEU A 146 9.17 0.95 -13.64
C LEU A 146 8.94 2.38 -14.16
N GLU A 147 9.15 2.63 -15.44
CA GLU A 147 8.88 3.95 -16.04
C GLU A 147 7.39 4.31 -15.99
N GLN A 148 6.52 3.34 -16.27
CA GLN A 148 5.08 3.54 -16.19
C GLN A 148 4.64 3.79 -14.73
N ALA A 149 5.15 3.00 -13.79
CA ALA A 149 4.85 3.18 -12.37
C ALA A 149 5.36 4.53 -11.84
N ASP A 150 6.55 4.98 -12.25
CA ASP A 150 7.09 6.28 -11.85
C ASP A 150 6.18 7.42 -12.35
N LYS A 151 5.68 7.36 -13.59
CA LYS A 151 4.71 8.32 -14.15
C LYS A 151 3.39 8.30 -13.38
N GLU A 152 2.87 7.12 -13.08
CA GLU A 152 1.63 6.96 -12.31
C GLU A 152 1.78 7.56 -10.90
N ILE A 153 2.87 7.25 -10.19
CA ILE A 153 3.16 7.78 -8.86
C ILE A 153 3.27 9.31 -8.89
N ASP A 154 3.94 9.89 -9.89
CA ASP A 154 4.09 11.34 -10.02
C ASP A 154 2.78 12.05 -10.42
N SER A 155 1.88 11.38 -11.14
CA SER A 155 0.55 11.90 -11.49
C SER A 155 -0.46 11.91 -10.34
N ILE A 156 -0.11 11.33 -9.19
CA ILE A 156 -0.96 11.40 -7.99
C ILE A 156 -1.00 12.83 -7.47
N ASP A 157 -2.20 13.40 -7.43
CA ASP A 157 -2.46 14.71 -6.86
C ASP A 157 -3.22 14.65 -5.52
N THR A 158 -3.04 15.72 -4.72
CA THR A 158 -3.55 15.89 -3.35
C THR A 158 -5.06 15.72 -3.21
#